data_AF-A0AAE3VBI3-F1
#
_entry.id   AF-A0AAE3VBI3-F1
#
_cell.length_a   1.000
_cell.length_b   1.000
_cell.length_c   1.000
_cell.angle_alpha   90.00
_cell.angle_beta   90.00
_cell.angle_gamma   90.00
#
_symmetry.space_group_name_H-M   'P 1'
#
loop_
_entity.id
_entity.type
_entity.pdbx_description
1 polymer ?
#
loop_
_entity_poly.entity_id
_entity_poly.type
_entity_poly.pdbx_seq_one_letter_code
_entity_poly.pdbx_strand_id
1 'polypeptide(L)'
;MAEKWSEKYPNAMKRWERHRDRDVITPIFKFSADVRTVIYTTNAIGRLNATYCKLNRQRSVFPSAQALLKALYLATFEATK
;
A
#
# COMPACT_ATOMS: atom_id res chain seq x y z
N MET A 1 -20.75 0.06 -10.84
CA MET A 1 -19.60 -0.68 -10.26
C MET A 1 -20.04 -1.57 -9.11
N ALA A 2 -20.74 -1.03 -8.12
CA ALA A 2 -21.32 -1.82 -7.04
C ALA A 2 -22.23 -2.94 -7.57
N GLU A 3 -23.23 -2.63 -8.40
CA GLU A 3 -24.15 -3.64 -8.96
C GLU A 3 -23.47 -4.87 -9.60
N LYS A 4 -22.34 -4.65 -10.31
CA LYS A 4 -21.62 -5.74 -10.99
C LYS A 4 -20.77 -6.61 -10.06
N TRP A 5 -20.30 -6.06 -8.94
CA TRP A 5 -19.32 -6.73 -8.07
C TRP A 5 -19.80 -6.95 -6.63
N SER A 6 -20.96 -6.43 -6.25
CA SER A 6 -21.53 -6.56 -4.91
C SER A 6 -21.91 -8.00 -4.58
N GLU A 7 -22.30 -8.80 -5.57
CA GLU A 7 -22.59 -10.23 -5.37
C GLU A 7 -21.33 -11.03 -5.03
N LYS A 8 -20.24 -10.78 -5.77
CA LYS A 8 -18.98 -11.53 -5.61
C LYS A 8 -18.10 -11.01 -4.47
N TYR A 9 -18.07 -9.70 -4.25
CA TYR A 9 -17.20 -9.04 -3.27
C TYR A 9 -17.94 -7.96 -2.47
N PRO A 10 -18.96 -8.35 -1.67
CA PRO A 10 -19.81 -7.41 -0.96
C PRO A 10 -19.03 -6.49 0.00
N ASN A 11 -18.02 -7.02 0.69
CA ASN A 11 -17.23 -6.24 1.65
C ASN A 11 -16.30 -5.21 0.96
N ALA A 12 -15.76 -5.55 -0.21
CA ALA A 12 -14.92 -4.64 -0.98
C ALA A 12 -15.76 -3.46 -1.50
N MET A 13 -16.96 -3.74 -2.03
CA MET A 13 -17.88 -2.71 -2.53
C MET A 13 -18.37 -1.80 -1.39
N LYS A 14 -18.81 -2.35 -0.25
CA LYS A 14 -19.20 -1.56 0.93
C LYS A 14 -18.07 -0.64 1.42
N ARG A 15 -16.83 -1.12 1.39
CA ARG A 15 -15.66 -0.31 1.78
C ARG A 15 -15.41 0.81 0.77
N TRP A 16 -15.52 0.53 -0.52
CA TRP A 16 -15.37 1.53 -1.59
C TRP A 16 -16.42 2.64 -1.47
N GLU A 17 -17.70 2.29 -1.31
CA GLU A 17 -18.79 3.24 -1.12
C GLU A 17 -18.54 4.13 0.11
N ARG A 18 -18.20 3.53 1.26
CA ARG A 18 -17.87 4.30 2.47
C ARG A 18 -16.74 5.31 2.27
N HIS A 19 -15.67 4.92 1.58
CA HIS A 19 -14.54 5.83 1.33
C HIS A 19 -14.88 6.91 0.28
N ARG A 20 -15.81 6.61 -0.64
CA ARG A 20 -16.38 7.58 -1.58
C ARG A 20 -17.25 8.60 -0.88
N ASP A 21 -18.17 8.17 -0.02
CA ASP A 21 -19.13 9.03 0.68
C ASP A 21 -18.45 9.98 1.69
N ARG A 22 -17.26 9.59 2.17
CA ARG A 22 -16.40 10.40 3.04
C ARG A 22 -15.41 11.28 2.28
N ASP A 23 -15.52 11.35 0.95
CA ASP A 23 -14.64 12.12 0.07
C ASP A 23 -13.14 11.81 0.23
N VAL A 24 -12.78 10.60 0.67
CA VAL A 24 -11.38 10.21 0.85
C VAL A 24 -10.70 9.95 -0.50
N ILE A 25 -11.47 9.41 -1.46
CA ILE A 25 -10.96 9.06 -2.80
C ILE A 25 -11.20 10.15 -3.85
N THR A 26 -12.17 11.03 -3.64
CA THR A 26 -12.55 12.10 -4.59
C THR A 26 -11.40 13.05 -4.96
N PRO A 27 -10.47 13.44 -4.04
CA PRO A 27 -9.38 14.37 -4.35
C PRO A 27 -8.41 13.89 -5.42
N ILE A 28 -8.25 12.56 -5.61
CA ILE A 28 -7.33 12.01 -6.61
C ILE A 28 -7.68 12.46 -8.04
N PHE A 29 -8.96 12.74 -8.29
CA PHE A 29 -9.46 13.15 -9.61
C PHE A 29 -9.13 14.60 -9.95
N LYS A 30 -8.67 15.41 -8.98
CA LYS A 30 -8.21 16.79 -9.21
C LYS A 30 -6.84 16.87 -9.89
N PHE A 31 -6.05 15.79 -9.84
CA PHE A 31 -4.74 15.72 -10.47
C PHE A 31 -4.82 15.40 -11.97
N SER A 32 -3.78 15.74 -12.73
CA SER A 32 -3.66 15.41 -14.17
C SER A 32 -3.60 13.89 -14.39
N ALA A 33 -3.82 13.46 -15.63
CA ALA A 33 -3.76 12.05 -15.99
C ALA A 33 -2.39 11.42 -15.68
N ASP A 34 -1.30 12.16 -15.90
CA ASP A 34 0.07 11.69 -15.63
C ASP A 34 0.30 11.48 -14.14
N VAL A 35 -0.10 12.44 -13.31
CA VAL A 35 0.03 12.34 -11.84
C VAL A 35 -0.84 11.21 -11.30
N ARG A 36 -2.06 11.04 -11.81
CA ARG A 36 -2.93 9.92 -11.43
C ARG A 36 -2.31 8.58 -11.81
N THR A 37 -1.62 8.49 -12.94
CA THR A 37 -0.92 7.27 -13.36
C THR A 37 0.16 6.91 -12.33
N VAL A 38 0.96 7.89 -11.90
CA VAL A 38 1.96 7.69 -10.85
C VAL A 38 1.32 7.25 -9.52
N ILE A 39 0.18 7.85 -9.13
CA ILE A 39 -0.52 7.47 -7.90
C ILE A 39 -1.12 6.06 -7.99
N TYR A 40 -1.72 5.71 -9.13
CA TYR A 40 -2.27 4.37 -9.36
C TYR A 40 -1.18 3.30 -9.49
N THR A 41 0.03 3.67 -9.89
CA THR A 41 1.15 2.74 -9.84
C THR A 41 1.50 2.42 -8.40
N THR A 42 1.10 1.23 -7.95
CA THR A 42 1.48 0.67 -6.66
C THR A 42 2.95 0.26 -6.60
N ASN A 43 3.74 0.50 -7.65
CA ASN A 43 5.10 0.00 -7.83
C ASN A 43 6.05 0.46 -6.71
N ALA A 44 6.02 1.74 -6.34
CA ALA A 44 6.91 2.27 -5.31
C ALA A 44 6.64 1.65 -3.93
N ILE A 45 5.39 1.69 -3.47
CA ILE A 45 4.98 1.16 -2.16
C ILE A 45 5.05 -0.38 -2.15
N GLY A 46 4.63 -1.01 -3.25
CA GLY A 46 4.61 -2.46 -3.41
C GLY A 46 6.02 -3.07 -3.41
N ARG A 47 6.98 -2.46 -4.14
CA ARG A 47 8.39 -2.88 -4.12
C ARG A 47 8.97 -2.79 -2.71
N LEU A 48 8.74 -1.67 -2.02
CA LEU A 48 9.22 -1.46 -0.66
C LEU A 48 8.63 -2.49 0.33
N ASN A 49 7.32 -2.73 0.25
CA ASN A 49 6.66 -3.75 1.08
C ASN A 49 7.18 -5.17 0.77
N ALA A 50 7.45 -5.48 -0.50
CA ALA A 50 8.05 -6.77 -0.88
C ALA A 50 9.45 -6.95 -0.26
N THR A 51 10.27 -5.89 -0.23
CA THR A 51 11.57 -5.91 0.45
C THR A 51 11.42 -6.19 1.95
N TYR A 52 10.46 -5.56 2.63
CA TYR A 52 10.20 -5.83 4.04
C TYR A 52 9.68 -7.23 4.30
N CYS A 53 8.76 -7.74 3.47
CA CYS A 53 8.31 -9.12 3.57
C CYS A 53 9.46 -10.12 3.39
N LYS A 54 10.41 -9.82 2.49
CA LYS A 54 11.63 -10.63 2.31
C LYS A 54 12.52 -10.60 3.55
N LEU A 55 12.72 -9.43 4.16
CA LEU A 55 13.47 -9.28 5.40
C LEU A 55 12.86 -10.12 6.53
N ASN A 56 11.54 -10.03 6.73
CA ASN A 56 10.83 -10.78 7.78
C ASN A 56 10.81 -12.30 7.52
N ARG A 57 10.89 -12.74 6.26
CA ARG A 57 11.04 -14.18 5.93
C ARG A 57 12.41 -14.72 6.33
N GLN A 58 13.46 -13.91 6.23
CA GLN A 58 14.82 -14.31 6.60
C GLN A 58 15.06 -14.22 8.10
N ARG A 59 14.40 -13.27 8.79
CA ARG A 59 14.47 -13.09 10.24
C ARG A 59 13.08 -12.84 10.81
N SER A 60 12.51 -13.85 11.45
CA SER A 60 11.18 -13.80 12.06
C SER A 60 11.19 -13.24 13.49
N VAL A 61 12.32 -13.30 14.19
CA VAL A 61 12.46 -12.84 15.58
C VAL A 61 13.55 -11.78 15.66
N PHE A 62 13.20 -10.66 16.27
CA PHE A 62 14.14 -9.57 16.55
C PHE A 62 14.37 -9.47 18.07
N PRO A 63 15.62 -9.32 18.52
CA PRO A 63 15.95 -9.29 19.95
C PRO A 63 15.48 -8.00 20.66
N SER A 64 15.20 -6.92 19.92
CA SER A 64 14.64 -5.68 20.47
C SER A 64 13.96 -4.83 19.39
N ALA A 65 13.12 -3.88 19.81
CA ALA A 65 12.49 -2.92 18.89
C ALA A 65 13.52 -2.06 18.14
N GLN A 66 14.64 -1.71 18.79
CA GLN A 66 15.73 -0.98 18.14
C GLN A 66 16.42 -1.81 17.05
N ALA A 67 16.58 -3.13 17.28
CA ALA A 67 17.14 -4.02 16.28
C ALA A 67 16.24 -4.14 15.04
N LEU A 68 14.92 -4.20 15.24
CA LEU A 68 13.93 -4.17 14.15
C LEU A 68 14.02 -2.85 13.38
N LEU A 69 14.04 -1.71 14.07
CA LEU A 69 14.11 -0.39 13.43
C LEU A 69 15.40 -0.23 12.61
N LYS A 70 16.54 -0.70 13.13
CA LYS A 70 17.80 -0.70 12.39
C LYS A 70 17.74 -1.58 11.14
N ALA A 71 17.12 -2.76 11.23
CA ALA A 71 16.96 -3.65 10.09
C ALA A 71 16.05 -3.05 9.00
N LEU A 72 14.95 -2.42 9.40
CA LEU A 72 14.06 -1.71 8.47
C LEU A 72 14.77 -0.53 7.79
N TYR A 73 15.53 0.27 8.55
CA TYR A 73 16.31 1.38 8.00
C TYR A 73 17.34 0.93 6.96
N LEU A 74 18.07 -0.15 7.25
CA LEU A 74 19.03 -0.71 6.29
C LEU A 74 18.32 -1.23 5.02
N ALA A 75 17.17 -1.91 5.19
CA ALA A 75 16.37 -2.39 4.07
C ALA A 75 15.81 -1.24 3.21
N THR A 76 15.40 -0.12 3.82
CA THR A 76 15.00 1.08 3.06
C THR A 76 16.16 1.66 2.29
N PHE A 77 17.33 1.75 2.92
CA PHE A 77 18.52 2.33 2.29
C PHE A 77 18.97 1.50 1.08
N GLU A 78 18.97 0.17 1.20
CA GLU A 78 19.22 -0.73 0.08
C GLU A 78 18.16 -0.64 -1.03
N ALA A 79 16.88 -0.47 -0.68
CA ALA A 79 15.79 -0.36 -1.65
C ALA A 79 15.78 0.98 -2.41
N THR A 80 16.36 2.03 -1.85
CA THR A 80 16.50 3.37 -2.46
C THR A 80 17.75 3.54 -3.31
N LYS A 81 18.66 2.55 -3.28
CA LYS A 81 19.91 2.54 -4.05
C LYS A 81 19.66 2.07 -5.49
#